data_AF-A0A447QTQ6-F1
#
_entry.id   AF-A0A447QTQ6-F1
#
_cell.length_a   1.000
_cell.length_b   1.000
_cell.length_c   1.000
_cell.angle_alpha   90.00
_cell.angle_beta   90.00
_cell.angle_gamma   90.00
#
_symmetry.space_group_name_H-M   'P 1'
#
loop_
_entity.id
_entity.type
_entity.pdbx_description
1 polymer ?
#
loop_
_entity_poly.entity_id
_entity_poly.type
_entity_poly.pdbx_seq_one_letter_code
_entity_poly.pdbx_strand_id
1 'polypeptide(L)' 'MAQYSFVKSAGNMLVPATPDALEFLKTKVKFGAVLYADFSQARNPAFHRKYFSLLNLGYQYWEPTGGAISPADKELLTGM' A
#
# COMPACT_ATOMS: atom_id res chain seq x y z
N MET A 1 -18.39 9.42 -2.09
CA MET A 1 -18.39 8.61 -3.32
C MET A 1 -17.91 7.21 -2.95
N ALA A 2 -18.66 6.18 -3.32
CA ALA A 2 -18.23 4.80 -3.07
C ALA A 2 -17.07 4.45 -4.01
N GLN A 3 -15.98 3.91 -3.46
CA GLN A 3 -14.83 3.47 -4.24
C GLN A 3 -14.96 1.99 -4.55
N TYR A 4 -15.05 1.65 -5.85
CA TYR A 4 -15.08 0.27 -6.31
C TYR A 4 -13.69 -0.15 -6.81
N SER A 5 -13.24 -1.32 -6.39
CA SER A 5 -11.94 -1.86 -6.80
C SER A 5 -12.12 -2.96 -7.81
N PHE A 6 -11.22 -3.01 -8.80
CA PHE A 6 -11.20 -4.00 -9.86
C PHE A 6 -9.80 -4.59 -10.01
N VAL A 7 -9.73 -5.87 -10.36
CA VAL A 7 -8.48 -6.53 -10.73
C VAL A 7 -8.46 -6.79 -12.23
N LYS A 8 -7.28 -6.63 -12.83
CA LYS A 8 -7.05 -6.98 -14.23
C LYS A 8 -6.93 -8.51 -14.33
N SER A 9 -7.90 -9.14 -14.97
CA SER A 9 -7.93 -10.57 -15.25
C SER A 9 -7.28 -10.89 -16.60
N ALA A 10 -7.14 -12.19 -16.90
CA ALA A 10 -6.74 -12.67 -18.21
C ALA A 10 -7.65 -12.11 -19.31
N GLY A 11 -7.08 -11.88 -20.50
CA GLY A 11 -7.83 -11.29 -21.62
C GLY A 11 -8.07 -9.77 -21.49
N ASN A 12 -7.31 -9.07 -20.65
CA ASN A 12 -7.40 -7.62 -20.43
C ASN A 12 -8.76 -7.13 -19.90
N MET A 13 -9.48 -7.99 -19.18
CA MET A 13 -10.77 -7.65 -18.58
C MET A 13 -10.60 -7.13 -17.16
N LEU A 14 -11.46 -6.20 -16.75
CA LEU A 14 -11.57 -5.77 -15.35
C LEU A 14 -12.66 -6.59 -14.67
N VAL A 15 -12.31 -7.27 -13.57
CA VAL A 15 -13.27 -8.02 -12.75
C VAL A 15 -13.38 -7.39 -11.35
N PRO A 16 -14.56 -7.40 -10.72
CA PRO A 16 -14.74 -6.85 -9.37
C PRO A 16 -13.78 -7.48 -8.37
N ALA A 17 -13.08 -6.65 -7.60
CA ALA A 17 -12.17 -7.08 -6.55
C ALA A 17 -12.84 -7.17 -5.17
N THR A 18 -13.96 -6.47 -4.98
CA THR A 18 -14.72 -6.42 -3.72
C THR A 18 -16.17 -6.88 -3.92
N PRO A 19 -16.82 -7.42 -2.87
CA PRO A 19 -18.24 -7.78 -2.91
C PRO A 19 -19.14 -6.61 -3.33
N ASP A 20 -18.86 -5.42 -2.82
CA ASP A 20 -19.63 -4.20 -3.12
C ASP A 20 -19.57 -3.83 -4.62
N ALA A 21 -18.40 -3.99 -5.25
CA ALA A 21 -18.24 -3.75 -6.68
C ALA A 21 -19.02 -4.78 -7.51
N LEU A 22 -19.10 -6.03 -7.04
CA LEU A 22 -19.90 -7.07 -7.67
C LEU A 22 -21.40 -6.79 -7.53
N GLU A 23 -21.85 -6.37 -6.35
CA GLU A 23 -23.25 -6.01 -6.09
C GLU A 23 -23.67 -4.80 -6.92
N PHE A 24 -22.81 -3.78 -7.02
CA PHE A 24 -23.04 -2.61 -7.86
C PHE A 24 -23.25 -3.01 -9.33
N LEU A 25 -22.37 -3.86 -9.89
CA LEU A 25 -22.52 -4.33 -11.27
C LEU A 25 -23.79 -5.17 -11.47
N LYS A 26 -24.18 -5.99 -10.50
CA LYS A 26 -25.37 -6.85 -10.60
C LYS A 26 -26.69 -6.09 -10.50
N THR A 27 -26.75 -5.08 -9.63
CA THR A 27 -28.01 -4.45 -9.24
C THR A 27 -28.23 -3.08 -9.87
N LYS A 28 -27.16 -2.32 -10.11
CA LYS A 28 -27.25 -0.93 -10.59
C LYS A 28 -26.88 -0.77 -12.05
N VAL A 29 -26.03 -1.64 -12.59
CA VAL A 29 -25.54 -1.54 -13.97
C VAL A 29 -26.28 -2.54 -14.85
N LYS A 30 -26.93 -2.04 -15.91
CA LYS A 30 -27.60 -2.90 -16.89
C LYS A 30 -26.58 -3.47 -17.87
N PHE A 31 -26.87 -4.65 -18.41
CA PHE A 31 -26.08 -5.23 -19.49
C PHE A 31 -26.02 -4.25 -20.69
N GLY A 32 -24.83 -4.03 -21.23
CA GLY A 32 -24.59 -3.10 -22.33
C GLY A 32 -24.48 -1.62 -21.94
N ALA A 33 -24.61 -1.27 -20.66
CA ALA A 33 -24.38 0.10 -20.20
C ALA A 33 -22.88 0.44 -20.22
N VAL A 34 -22.55 1.66 -20.65
CA VAL A 34 -21.20 2.20 -20.59
C VAL A 34 -20.96 2.81 -19.21
N LEU A 35 -19.85 2.45 -18.57
CA LEU A 35 -19.42 3.01 -17.29
C LEU A 35 -18.23 3.93 -17.50
N TYR A 36 -18.25 5.08 -16.83
CA TYR A 36 -17.11 5.98 -16.71
C TYR A 36 -16.51 5.84 -15.31
N ALA A 37 -15.19 5.69 -15.24
CA ALA A 37 -14.47 5.55 -13.98
C ALA A 37 -13.05 6.10 -14.10
N ASP A 38 -12.57 6.71 -13.02
CA ASP A 38 -11.18 7.09 -12.88
C ASP A 38 -10.40 5.92 -12.27
N PHE A 39 -9.46 5.37 -13.04
CA PHE A 39 -8.64 4.26 -12.60
C PHE A 39 -7.33 4.76 -12.00
N SER A 40 -7.01 4.27 -10.79
CA SER A 40 -5.68 4.42 -10.20
C SER A 40 -5.13 3.04 -9.85
N GLN A 41 -3.85 2.82 -10.16
CA GLN A 41 -3.20 1.55 -9.83
C GLN A 41 -2.82 1.53 -8.35
N ALA A 42 -3.35 0.56 -7.61
CA ALA A 42 -2.95 0.34 -6.23
C ALA A 42 -1.46 -0.07 -6.16
N ARG A 43 -0.72 0.49 -5.19
CA ARG A 43 0.66 0.09 -4.89
C ARG A 43 0.70 -1.40 -4.57
N ASN A 44 1.75 -2.10 -4.99
CA ASN A 44 1.93 -3.53 -4.72
C ASN A 44 2.08 -3.79 -3.19
N PRO A 45 1.06 -4.31 -2.49
CA PRO A 45 1.12 -4.46 -1.04
C PRO A 45 2.06 -5.60 -0.63
N ALA A 46 2.20 -6.62 -1.48
CA ALA A 46 3.11 -7.73 -1.22
C ALA A 46 4.57 -7.26 -1.26
N PHE A 47 4.92 -6.38 -2.19
CA PHE A 47 6.25 -5.75 -2.22
C PHE A 47 6.48 -4.87 -0.98
N HIS A 48 5.51 -4.04 -0.59
CA HIS A 48 5.59 -3.24 0.64
C HIS A 48 5.85 -4.12 1.87
N ARG A 49 5.11 -5.22 2.02
CA ARG A 49 5.33 -6.16 3.14
C ARG A 49 6.76 -6.73 3.13
N LYS A 50 7.24 -7.19 1.97
CA LYS A 50 8.62 -7.71 1.84
C LYS A 50 9.67 -6.66 2.18
N TYR A 51 9.50 -5.43 1.70
CA TYR A 51 10.38 -4.30 2.01
C TYR A 51 10.47 -4.05 3.52
N PHE A 52 9.34 -3.95 4.21
CA PHE A 52 9.32 -3.73 5.66
C PHE A 52 9.88 -4.92 6.44
N SER A 53 9.70 -6.16 5.97
CA SER A 53 10.36 -7.32 6.58
C SER A 53 11.88 -7.23 6.54
N LEU A 54 12.47 -6.71 5.44
CA LEU A 54 13.91 -6.52 5.33
C LEU A 54 14.42 -5.40 6.25
N LEU A 55 13.68 -4.30 6.37
CA LEU A 55 14.01 -3.24 7.33
C LEU A 55 14.01 -3.76 8.77
N ASN A 56 13.01 -4.55 9.14
CA ASN A 56 12.94 -5.17 10.46
C ASN A 56 14.11 -6.12 10.70
N LEU A 57 14.51 -6.89 9.70
CA LEU A 57 15.70 -7.75 9.79
C LEU A 57 16.96 -6.90 9.99
N GLY A 58 17.16 -5.86 9.19
CA GLY A 58 18.27 -4.92 9.36
C GLY A 58 18.30 -4.33 10.78
N TYR A 59 17.15 -3.89 11.29
CA TYR A 59 17.02 -3.36 12.64
C TYR A 59 17.38 -4.38 13.73
N GLN A 60 16.97 -5.64 13.59
CA GLN A 60 17.25 -6.68 14.59
C GLN A 60 18.71 -7.14 14.62
N TYR A 61 19.37 -7.18 13.45
CA TYR A 61 20.72 -7.72 13.31
C TYR A 61 21.81 -6.64 13.30
N TRP A 62 21.43 -5.36 13.21
CA TRP A 62 22.36 -4.26 13.26
C TRP A 62 22.61 -3.82 14.70
N GLU A 63 23.83 -4.02 15.17
CA GLU A 63 24.30 -3.47 16.44
C GLU A 63 25.04 -2.14 16.16
N PRO A 64 24.59 -1.01 16.73
CA PRO A 64 25.17 0.29 16.41
C PRO A 64 26.62 0.36 16.90
N THR A 65 27.58 0.43 15.98
CA THR A 65 29.02 0.47 16.29
C THR A 65 29.53 1.88 16.59
N GLY A 66 28.65 2.86 16.65
CA GLY A 66 28.93 4.25 17.01
C GLY A 66 27.63 4.93 17.43
N GLY A 67 27.68 5.68 18.54
CA GLY A 67 26.52 6.33 19.13
C GLY A 67 25.73 7.13 18.10
N ALA A 68 24.41 6.93 18.07
CA ALA A 68 23.48 7.69 17.22
C ALA A 68 23.53 9.22 17.46
N ILE A 69 24.33 9.65 18.43
CA ILE A 69 24.52 11.00 18.92
C ILE A 69 26.03 11.13 19.15
N SER A 70 26.69 12.06 18.47
CA SER A 70 28.10 12.33 18.75
C SER A 70 28.26 12.83 20.19
N PRO A 71 29.45 12.72 20.81
CA PRO A 71 29.66 13.29 22.14
C PRO A 71 29.27 14.78 22.24
N ALA A 72 29.48 15.55 21.17
CA ALA A 72 29.07 16.95 21.08
C ALA A 72 27.54 17.12 21.04
N ASP A 73 26.83 16.24 20.34
CA ASP A 73 25.36 16.29 20.27
C ASP A 73 24.71 15.88 21.61
N LYS A 74 25.42 15.13 22.47
CA LYS A 74 24.90 14.76 23.80
C LYS A 74 24.80 15.96 24.73
N GLU A 75 25.80 16.86 24.74
CA GLU A 75 25.80 18.06 25.59
C GLU A 75 24.61 18.96 25.26
N LEU A 76 24.35 19.19 23.96
CA LEU A 76 23.21 19.98 23.47
C LEU A 76 21.84 19.41 23.86
N LEU A 77 21.73 18.08 24.00
CA LEU A 77 20.47 17.41 24.36
C LEU A 77 20.24 17.34 25.88
N THR A 78 21.31 17.33 26.68
CA THR A 78 21.21 17.32 28.15
C THR A 78 21.11 18.71 28.79
N GLY A 79 21.24 19.78 27.99
CA GLY A 79 20.97 21.15 28.44
C GLY A 79 21.93 21.70 29.50
N MET A 80 23.17 21.18 29.54
CA MET A 80 24.28 21.75 30.31
C MET A 80 25.31 22.33 29.37
#